data_AF-C8VYC6-F1
#
_entry.id   AF-C8VYC6-F1
#
_cell.length_a   1.000
_cell.length_b   1.000
_cell.length_c   1.000
_cell.angle_alpha   90.00
_cell.angle_beta   90.00
_cell.angle_gamma   90.00
#
_symmetry.space_group_name_H-M   'P 1'
#
loop_
_entity.id
_entity.type
_entity.pdbx_description
1 polymer ?
#
loop_
_entity_poly.entity_id
_entity_poly.type
_entity_poly.pdbx_seq_one_letter_code
_entity_poly.pdbx_strand_id
1 'polypeptide(L)'
;MFKKRTIMLTMIMVLVMVLSFAGGAFANEYPNLTTYDGVPFTADVDANDANAQTVELYAAPADASWMPYWFDNEQDAEDVEWAVVGGSVSGVTVAEQAPFYVDEDFYYAYAVVTVAPGTNPGTASIVASTPESAYVNFTVVVNGPTADPYDDTADVNFEVYNSNGALLSSGDGNVQGNDFYSGRSFVTAMDGVVRMMMEDVIDNYSASGAFVTGMTIDSVNYTPPYPAGWMYRIYREGGTSGQYDVVAISEVIGADDIRLEDGDYIQWRIGEYDDHDFPAYINR
;
A
#
# COMPACT_ATOMS: atom_id res chain seq x y z
N MET A 1 -6.35 -18.03 -24.71
CA MET A 1 -7.13 -17.17 -25.62
C MET A 1 -6.57 -15.76 -25.47
N PHE A 2 -5.84 -15.25 -26.46
CA PHE A 2 -5.09 -13.99 -26.30
C PHE A 2 -6.01 -12.77 -26.20
N LYS A 3 -5.87 -11.94 -25.16
CA LYS A 3 -6.43 -10.58 -25.13
C LYS A 3 -5.49 -9.67 -25.93
N LYS A 4 -5.86 -9.30 -27.16
CA LYS A 4 -5.16 -8.27 -27.95
C LYS A 4 -5.94 -6.96 -27.87
N ARG A 5 -5.35 -5.92 -27.29
CA ARG A 5 -5.85 -4.53 -27.40
C ARG A 5 -4.69 -3.59 -27.72
N THR A 6 -4.83 -2.83 -28.79
CA THR A 6 -3.92 -1.74 -29.17
C THR A 6 -4.22 -0.52 -28.29
N ILE A 7 -3.24 -0.05 -27.51
CA ILE A 7 -3.38 1.13 -26.64
C ILE A 7 -2.42 2.22 -27.11
N MET A 8 -2.94 3.44 -27.35
CA MET A 8 -2.16 4.65 -27.63
C MET A 8 -1.54 5.18 -26.33
N LEU A 9 -0.21 5.33 -26.30
CA LEU A 9 0.51 5.99 -25.20
C LEU A 9 0.12 7.47 -25.10
N THR A 10 -0.30 7.89 -23.91
CA THR A 10 -0.31 9.31 -23.52
C THR A 10 0.40 9.41 -22.17
N MET A 11 1.59 10.02 -22.15
CA MET A 11 2.44 10.18 -20.96
C MET A 11 1.75 11.05 -19.91
N ILE A 12 1.45 10.48 -18.75
CA ILE A 12 1.23 11.22 -17.50
C ILE A 12 2.02 10.48 -16.41
N MET A 13 3.22 10.99 -16.09
CA MET A 13 3.95 10.60 -14.88
C MET A 13 3.14 11.06 -13.66
N VAL A 14 2.60 10.12 -12.89
CA VAL A 14 2.19 10.37 -11.50
C VAL A 14 3.15 9.61 -10.61
N LEU A 15 3.90 10.38 -9.80
CA LEU A 15 4.88 9.88 -8.84
C LEU A 15 4.11 9.26 -7.66
N VAL A 16 3.83 7.95 -7.73
CA VAL A 16 3.30 7.17 -6.59
C VAL A 16 4.27 6.02 -6.35
N MET A 17 5.18 6.21 -5.41
CA MET A 17 6.13 5.17 -4.98
C MET A 17 5.71 4.66 -3.61
N VAL A 18 4.85 3.63 -3.58
CA VAL A 18 4.84 2.69 -2.45
C VAL A 18 5.64 1.49 -2.90
N LEU A 19 6.84 1.41 -2.38
CA LEU A 19 7.87 0.52 -2.88
C LEU A 19 8.46 -0.18 -1.64
N SER A 20 7.84 -1.29 -1.25
CA SER A 20 8.46 -2.27 -0.36
C SER A 20 9.29 -3.22 -1.24
N PHE A 21 10.57 -3.44 -0.92
CA PHE A 21 11.49 -4.21 -1.77
C PHE A 21 12.29 -5.26 -1.01
N ALA A 22 12.30 -6.49 -1.53
CA ALA A 22 13.33 -7.48 -1.27
C ALA A 22 13.22 -8.66 -2.26
N GLY A 23 14.20 -8.81 -3.17
CA GLY A 23 14.51 -10.09 -3.80
C GLY A 23 14.75 -10.05 -5.30
N GLY A 24 15.51 -11.03 -5.81
CA GLY A 24 16.30 -10.99 -7.04
C GLY A 24 15.61 -11.36 -8.35
N ALA A 25 16.44 -11.36 -9.40
CA ALA A 25 16.14 -11.06 -10.79
C ALA A 25 15.56 -12.21 -11.66
N PHE A 26 14.54 -11.91 -12.47
CA PHE A 26 14.32 -12.54 -13.79
C PHE A 26 14.30 -11.49 -14.91
N ALA A 27 15.49 -10.97 -15.15
CA ALA A 27 16.19 -11.00 -16.42
C ALA A 27 17.66 -10.90 -15.98
N ASN A 28 18.64 -11.40 -16.72
CA ASN A 28 20.05 -11.18 -16.35
C ASN A 28 20.43 -9.67 -16.29
N GLU A 29 19.48 -8.75 -16.54
CA GLU A 29 19.61 -7.29 -16.59
C GLU A 29 18.69 -6.51 -15.62
N TYR A 30 17.53 -7.05 -15.17
CA TYR A 30 16.53 -6.30 -14.39
C TYR A 30 16.34 -6.86 -12.98
N PRO A 31 16.75 -6.12 -11.93
CA PRO A 31 16.67 -6.60 -10.54
C PRO A 31 15.27 -6.51 -9.92
N ASN A 32 14.31 -5.87 -10.59
CA ASN A 32 13.09 -5.37 -9.95
C ASN A 32 11.82 -5.71 -10.75
N LEU A 33 10.65 -5.66 -10.09
CA LEU A 33 9.34 -5.58 -10.73
C LEU A 33 8.69 -4.20 -10.48
N THR A 34 7.87 -3.75 -11.42
CA THR A 34 7.09 -2.51 -11.34
C THR A 34 5.76 -2.65 -12.09
N THR A 35 4.93 -1.62 -12.07
CA THR A 35 3.72 -1.52 -12.92
C THR A 35 4.09 -1.16 -14.35
N TYR A 36 3.25 -1.52 -15.32
CA TYR A 36 3.36 -1.03 -16.69
C TYR A 36 3.14 0.50 -16.76
N ASP A 37 3.82 1.16 -17.72
CA ASP A 37 3.77 2.61 -17.93
C ASP A 37 2.32 3.14 -18.04
N GLY A 38 2.01 4.14 -17.22
CA GLY A 38 0.72 4.81 -17.17
C GLY A 38 -0.40 4.07 -16.43
N VAL A 39 -0.13 2.90 -15.84
CA VAL A 39 -1.10 2.19 -14.98
C VAL A 39 -0.78 2.45 -13.51
N PRO A 40 -1.74 2.97 -12.72
CA PRO A 40 -1.51 3.27 -11.31
C PRO A 40 -1.34 2.00 -10.48
N PHE A 41 -0.52 2.08 -9.42
CA PHE A 41 -0.38 1.01 -8.42
C PHE A 41 -1.66 0.81 -7.58
N THR A 42 -2.50 1.85 -7.49
CA THR A 42 -3.75 1.83 -6.74
C THR A 42 -4.95 1.86 -7.70
N ALA A 43 -5.91 0.98 -7.47
CA ALA A 43 -7.20 0.95 -8.16
C ALA A 43 -8.35 1.10 -7.17
N ASP A 44 -9.33 1.95 -7.52
CA ASP A 44 -10.53 2.19 -6.74
C ASP A 44 -11.72 1.40 -7.30
N VAL A 45 -12.48 0.76 -6.42
CA VAL A 45 -13.74 0.08 -6.74
C VAL A 45 -14.85 0.49 -5.76
N ASP A 46 -16.11 0.36 -6.15
CA ASP A 46 -17.27 0.76 -5.34
C ASP A 46 -17.93 -0.45 -4.67
N ALA A 47 -17.93 -0.52 -3.34
CA ALA A 47 -18.56 -1.56 -2.53
C ALA A 47 -20.05 -1.77 -2.86
N ASN A 48 -20.74 -0.74 -3.38
CA ASN A 48 -22.17 -0.78 -3.69
C ASN A 48 -22.48 -1.29 -5.10
N ASP A 49 -21.48 -1.60 -5.93
CA ASP A 49 -21.77 -2.25 -7.19
C ASP A 49 -22.41 -3.61 -6.91
N ALA A 50 -23.63 -3.80 -7.43
CA ALA A 50 -24.36 -5.05 -7.30
C ALA A 50 -23.70 -6.20 -8.09
N ASN A 51 -22.73 -5.88 -8.95
CA ASN A 51 -21.98 -6.83 -9.75
C ASN A 51 -20.55 -6.99 -9.23
N ALA A 52 -19.95 -8.14 -9.52
CA ALA A 52 -18.54 -8.34 -9.27
C ALA A 52 -17.74 -7.35 -10.12
N GLN A 53 -16.82 -6.63 -9.50
CA GLN A 53 -15.92 -5.72 -10.19
C GLN A 53 -14.60 -6.41 -10.50
N THR A 54 -13.95 -6.00 -11.58
CA THR A 54 -12.67 -6.55 -12.02
C THR A 54 -11.64 -5.45 -12.14
N VAL A 55 -10.45 -5.68 -11.59
CA VAL A 55 -9.27 -4.83 -11.72
C VAL A 55 -8.24 -5.60 -12.54
N GLU A 56 -7.71 -4.97 -13.58
CA GLU A 56 -6.64 -5.51 -14.41
C GLU A 56 -5.30 -5.00 -13.89
N LEU A 57 -4.38 -5.91 -13.56
CA LEU A 57 -3.05 -5.60 -13.05
C LEU A 57 -1.99 -6.07 -14.04
N TYR A 58 -0.91 -5.31 -14.12
CA TYR A 58 0.20 -5.55 -15.04
C TYR A 58 1.52 -5.37 -14.29
N ALA A 59 2.31 -6.44 -14.19
CA ALA A 59 3.67 -6.39 -13.65
C ALA A 59 4.69 -6.51 -14.78
N ALA A 60 5.73 -5.70 -14.68
CA ALA A 60 6.79 -5.54 -15.67
C ALA A 60 8.15 -5.57 -14.98
N PRO A 61 9.22 -6.11 -15.62
CA PRO A 61 10.58 -5.94 -15.13
C PRO A 61 10.95 -4.47 -15.04
N ALA A 62 11.85 -4.12 -14.13
CA ALA A 62 12.35 -2.77 -13.99
C ALA A 62 13.87 -2.75 -13.78
N ASP A 63 14.51 -1.69 -14.25
CA ASP A 63 15.91 -1.43 -13.91
C ASP A 63 16.07 -0.95 -12.45
N ALA A 64 17.31 -0.70 -12.04
CA ALA A 64 17.62 -0.17 -10.71
C ALA A 64 17.06 1.25 -10.45
N SER A 65 16.62 1.95 -11.50
CA SER A 65 15.95 3.26 -11.42
C SER A 65 14.42 3.14 -11.51
N TRP A 66 13.88 1.91 -11.44
CA TRP A 66 12.44 1.61 -11.50
C TRP A 66 11.78 1.97 -12.84
N MET A 67 12.58 2.11 -13.89
CA MET A 67 12.04 2.32 -15.22
C MET A 67 11.49 0.98 -15.74
N PRO A 68 10.21 0.93 -16.18
CA PRO A 68 9.60 -0.30 -16.65
C PRO A 68 10.20 -0.77 -17.98
N TYR A 69 10.36 -2.07 -18.10
CA TYR A 69 10.78 -2.82 -19.27
C TYR A 69 9.77 -3.94 -19.58
N TRP A 70 10.15 -4.91 -20.40
CA TRP A 70 9.32 -6.04 -20.77
C TRP A 70 10.01 -7.34 -20.39
N PHE A 71 9.23 -8.40 -20.23
CA PHE A 71 9.77 -9.75 -20.28
C PHE A 71 10.07 -10.10 -21.74
N ASP A 72 11.28 -10.57 -22.01
CA ASP A 72 11.73 -10.94 -23.37
C ASP A 72 11.30 -12.37 -23.77
N ASN A 73 10.53 -13.04 -22.92
CA ASN A 73 9.92 -14.32 -23.23
C ASN A 73 8.59 -14.52 -22.48
N GLU A 74 7.73 -15.37 -23.04
CA GLU A 74 6.38 -15.64 -22.51
C GLU A 74 6.40 -16.36 -21.17
N GLN A 75 7.39 -17.25 -20.96
CA GLN A 75 7.47 -18.10 -19.79
C GLN A 75 7.79 -17.30 -18.53
N ASP A 76 8.71 -16.33 -18.60
CA ASP A 76 9.07 -15.49 -17.47
C ASP A 76 7.87 -14.66 -16.99
N ALA A 77 7.03 -14.20 -17.92
CA ALA A 77 5.78 -13.51 -17.60
C ALA A 77 4.70 -14.46 -17.04
N GLU A 78 4.68 -15.73 -17.45
CA GLU A 78 3.79 -16.77 -16.92
C GLU A 78 4.21 -17.25 -15.53
N ASP A 79 5.51 -17.25 -15.24
CA ASP A 79 6.10 -17.68 -13.97
C ASP A 79 5.91 -16.66 -12.83
N VAL A 80 5.39 -15.47 -13.12
CA VAL A 80 5.01 -14.49 -12.09
C VAL A 80 3.78 -14.99 -11.32
N GLU A 81 3.97 -15.22 -10.03
CA GLU A 81 2.91 -15.63 -9.11
C GLU A 81 2.17 -14.41 -8.56
N TRP A 82 0.86 -14.54 -8.41
CA TRP A 82 -0.02 -13.48 -7.88
C TRP A 82 -0.75 -13.96 -6.64
N ALA A 83 -0.70 -13.17 -5.57
CA ALA A 83 -1.36 -13.52 -4.31
C ALA A 83 -2.00 -12.31 -3.63
N VAL A 84 -3.09 -12.54 -2.91
CA VAL A 84 -3.66 -11.55 -1.99
C VAL A 84 -2.86 -11.60 -0.68
N VAL A 85 -2.32 -10.46 -0.25
CA VAL A 85 -1.53 -10.36 0.98
C VAL A 85 -2.45 -10.51 2.20
N GLY A 86 -1.98 -11.22 3.24
CA GLY A 86 -2.72 -11.38 4.49
C GLY A 86 -3.06 -10.04 5.16
N GLY A 87 -4.24 -9.93 5.75
CA GLY A 87 -4.76 -8.66 6.29
C GLY A 87 -5.53 -7.80 5.28
N SER A 88 -5.57 -8.21 4.01
CA SER A 88 -6.46 -7.62 3.00
C SER A 88 -7.94 -7.83 3.32
N VAL A 89 -8.79 -6.91 2.85
CA VAL A 89 -10.24 -7.03 2.95
C VAL A 89 -10.76 -8.31 2.27
N SER A 90 -11.67 -9.02 2.96
CA SER A 90 -12.27 -10.25 2.43
C SER A 90 -13.14 -9.97 1.21
N GLY A 91 -13.17 -10.89 0.24
CA GLY A 91 -13.98 -10.74 -0.98
C GLY A 91 -13.19 -10.28 -2.21
N VAL A 92 -11.91 -9.94 -2.02
CA VAL A 92 -10.96 -9.70 -3.11
C VAL A 92 -10.21 -11.00 -3.42
N THR A 93 -10.15 -11.40 -4.69
CA THR A 93 -9.45 -12.63 -5.13
C THR A 93 -8.76 -12.44 -6.47
N VAL A 94 -7.62 -13.11 -6.67
CA VAL A 94 -7.00 -13.24 -8.00
C VAL A 94 -7.78 -14.31 -8.77
N ALA A 95 -8.42 -13.94 -9.88
CA ALA A 95 -9.33 -14.79 -10.64
C ALA A 95 -8.69 -15.38 -11.89
N GLU A 96 -7.86 -14.61 -12.59
CA GLU A 96 -7.16 -15.03 -13.79
C GLU A 96 -5.73 -14.49 -13.77
N GLN A 97 -4.79 -15.25 -14.32
CA GLN A 97 -3.43 -14.81 -14.59
C GLN A 97 -2.97 -15.35 -15.93
N ALA A 98 -2.21 -14.56 -16.69
CA ALA A 98 -1.66 -14.94 -17.97
C ALA A 98 -0.53 -13.98 -18.38
N PRO A 99 0.37 -14.41 -19.28
CA PRO A 99 1.24 -13.45 -19.97
C PRO A 99 0.41 -12.58 -20.93
N PHE A 100 0.70 -11.27 -20.93
CA PHE A 100 0.10 -10.30 -21.84
C PHE A 100 1.11 -9.92 -22.92
N TYR A 101 0.82 -10.31 -24.17
CA TYR A 101 1.65 -10.00 -25.33
C TYR A 101 1.59 -8.50 -25.67
N VAL A 102 2.77 -7.88 -25.80
CA VAL A 102 2.94 -6.47 -26.18
C VAL A 102 3.28 -6.37 -27.67
N ASP A 103 4.49 -6.75 -28.05
CA ASP A 103 5.00 -6.77 -29.42
C ASP A 103 6.29 -7.59 -29.52
N GLU A 104 6.70 -8.06 -30.70
CA GLU A 104 8.02 -8.69 -30.98
C GLU A 104 8.61 -9.58 -29.86
N ASP A 105 7.82 -10.50 -29.31
CA ASP A 105 8.18 -11.41 -28.20
C ASP A 105 8.40 -10.73 -26.83
N PHE A 106 7.85 -9.53 -26.64
CA PHE A 106 7.77 -8.82 -25.37
C PHE A 106 6.44 -9.05 -24.66
N TYR A 107 6.51 -9.27 -23.35
CA TYR A 107 5.37 -9.62 -22.51
C TYR A 107 5.34 -8.81 -21.21
N TYR A 108 4.14 -8.66 -20.64
CA TYR A 108 3.92 -8.32 -19.23
C TYR A 108 3.30 -9.51 -18.51
N ALA A 109 3.55 -9.63 -17.21
CA ALA A 109 2.73 -10.49 -16.36
C ALA A 109 1.40 -9.81 -16.09
N TYR A 110 0.29 -10.51 -16.28
CA TYR A 110 -1.06 -9.95 -16.15
C TYR A 110 -1.92 -10.77 -15.21
N ALA A 111 -2.69 -10.08 -14.38
CA ALA A 111 -3.70 -10.68 -13.52
C ALA A 111 -5.02 -9.91 -13.56
N VAL A 112 -6.12 -10.64 -13.39
CA VAL A 112 -7.45 -10.10 -13.11
C VAL A 112 -7.76 -10.35 -11.65
N VAL A 113 -7.97 -9.28 -10.91
CA VAL A 113 -8.48 -9.33 -9.55
C VAL A 113 -9.97 -9.09 -9.59
N THR A 114 -10.74 -9.90 -8.86
CA THR A 114 -12.17 -9.73 -8.70
C THR A 114 -12.50 -9.26 -7.30
N VAL A 115 -13.47 -8.36 -7.20
CA VAL A 115 -14.06 -7.90 -5.95
C VAL A 115 -15.50 -8.36 -5.92
N ALA A 116 -15.83 -9.20 -4.95
CA ALA A 116 -17.17 -9.77 -4.80
C ALA A 116 -18.19 -8.66 -4.48
N PRO A 117 -19.45 -8.80 -4.96
CA PRO A 117 -20.53 -7.88 -4.59
C PRO A 117 -20.70 -7.81 -3.07
N GLY A 118 -20.89 -6.60 -2.53
CA GLY A 118 -21.08 -6.40 -1.09
C GLY A 118 -19.82 -6.61 -0.26
N THR A 119 -18.63 -6.58 -0.87
CA THR A 119 -17.36 -6.49 -0.12
C THR A 119 -17.38 -5.24 0.74
N ASN A 120 -17.03 -5.38 2.03
CA ASN A 120 -16.98 -4.25 2.95
C ASN A 120 -15.93 -3.22 2.51
N PRO A 121 -16.10 -1.93 2.84
CA PRO A 121 -15.08 -0.93 2.61
C PRO A 121 -13.76 -1.28 3.31
N GLY A 122 -12.64 -1.01 2.62
CA GLY A 122 -11.31 -1.34 3.09
C GLY A 122 -10.38 -1.59 1.91
N THR A 123 -9.29 -2.32 2.16
CA THR A 123 -8.19 -2.38 1.19
C THR A 123 -7.62 -3.77 1.08
N ALA A 124 -7.24 -4.16 -0.14
CA ALA A 124 -6.47 -5.34 -0.41
C ALA A 124 -5.14 -4.99 -1.07
N SER A 125 -4.07 -5.69 -0.69
CA SER A 125 -2.82 -5.69 -1.43
C SER A 125 -2.69 -6.98 -2.22
N ILE A 126 -2.28 -6.84 -3.48
CA ILE A 126 -2.04 -7.93 -4.41
C ILE A 126 -0.55 -7.90 -4.75
N VAL A 127 0.17 -8.94 -4.36
CA VAL A 127 1.59 -9.08 -4.66
C VAL A 127 1.75 -9.88 -5.94
N ALA A 128 2.58 -9.37 -6.85
CA ALA A 128 3.14 -10.13 -7.96
C ALA A 128 4.61 -10.44 -7.62
N SER A 129 5.03 -11.69 -7.72
CA SER A 129 6.39 -12.12 -7.37
C SER A 129 6.99 -13.08 -8.38
N THR A 130 8.29 -12.93 -8.64
CA THR A 130 9.07 -13.92 -9.41
C THR A 130 9.63 -15.03 -8.50
N PRO A 131 10.00 -16.18 -9.08
CA PRO A 131 10.71 -17.24 -8.35
C PRO A 131 12.00 -16.81 -7.62
N GLU A 132 12.70 -15.78 -8.11
CA GLU A 132 13.95 -15.23 -7.54
C GLU A 132 13.69 -14.16 -6.48
N SER A 133 12.43 -13.96 -6.13
CA SER A 133 11.93 -13.07 -5.08
C SER A 133 11.79 -11.59 -5.45
N ALA A 134 11.94 -11.17 -6.71
CA ALA A 134 11.52 -9.82 -7.09
C ALA A 134 9.99 -9.71 -6.96
N TYR A 135 9.51 -8.59 -6.41
CA TYR A 135 8.08 -8.42 -6.22
C TYR A 135 7.63 -6.98 -6.40
N VAL A 136 6.33 -6.82 -6.65
CA VAL A 136 5.62 -5.54 -6.69
C VAL A 136 4.25 -5.71 -6.05
N ASN A 137 3.82 -4.72 -5.27
CA ASN A 137 2.49 -4.70 -4.66
C ASN A 137 1.57 -3.73 -5.40
N PHE A 138 0.33 -4.16 -5.61
CA PHE A 138 -0.77 -3.34 -6.11
C PHE A 138 -1.82 -3.20 -5.02
N THR A 139 -2.49 -2.06 -4.98
CA THR A 139 -3.52 -1.75 -3.99
C THR A 139 -4.88 -1.73 -4.66
N VAL A 140 -5.84 -2.47 -4.12
CA VAL A 140 -7.26 -2.37 -4.48
C VAL A 140 -8.01 -1.77 -3.31
N VAL A 141 -8.50 -0.54 -3.48
CA VAL A 141 -9.30 0.17 -2.49
C VAL A 141 -10.77 -0.06 -2.79
N VAL A 142 -11.47 -0.67 -1.84
CA VAL A 142 -12.92 -0.87 -1.89
C VAL A 142 -13.57 0.27 -1.11
N ASN A 143 -14.18 1.21 -1.83
CA ASN A 143 -14.85 2.36 -1.23
C ASN A 143 -16.34 2.09 -0.99
N GLY A 144 -16.82 2.40 0.20
CA GLY A 144 -18.25 2.48 0.52
C GLY A 144 -18.98 3.62 -0.19
N PRO A 145 -20.30 3.73 0.02
CA PRO A 145 -21.09 4.80 -0.59
C PRO A 145 -20.58 6.15 -0.12
N THR A 146 -20.40 7.08 -1.06
CA THR A 146 -20.05 8.50 -0.81
C THR A 146 -21.05 9.24 0.10
N ALA A 147 -22.17 8.60 0.47
CA ALA A 147 -23.26 9.17 1.24
C ALA A 147 -23.28 8.76 2.73
N ASP A 148 -22.45 7.81 3.17
CA ASP A 148 -22.28 7.55 4.61
C ASP A 148 -21.21 8.51 5.17
N PRO A 149 -21.50 9.22 6.27
CA PRO A 149 -20.46 9.95 6.98
C PRO A 149 -19.44 8.92 7.46
N TYR A 150 -18.18 9.16 7.16
CA TYR A 150 -17.05 8.38 7.62
C TYR A 150 -17.28 7.87 9.05
N ASP A 151 -17.29 6.56 9.26
CA ASP A 151 -17.37 6.00 10.61
C ASP A 151 -16.06 6.35 11.34
N ASP A 152 -16.16 7.23 12.34
CA ASP A 152 -15.05 7.55 13.24
C ASP A 152 -14.45 6.26 13.81
N THR A 153 -13.12 6.24 13.95
CA THR A 153 -12.40 5.13 14.58
C THR A 153 -11.99 5.53 15.98
N ALA A 154 -12.44 4.78 16.98
CA ALA A 154 -12.22 5.09 18.39
C ALA A 154 -10.94 4.47 18.94
N ASP A 155 -10.42 5.06 20.03
CA ASP A 155 -9.34 4.51 20.84
C ASP A 155 -8.07 4.15 20.05
N VAL A 156 -7.75 4.92 18.99
CA VAL A 156 -6.54 4.71 18.19
C VAL A 156 -5.34 5.23 18.97
N ASN A 157 -4.30 4.41 19.07
CA ASN A 157 -3.07 4.74 19.78
C ASN A 157 -1.96 5.09 18.79
N PHE A 158 -1.18 6.13 19.09
CA PHE A 158 -0.11 6.63 18.23
C PHE A 158 1.22 6.60 18.96
N GLU A 159 2.27 6.18 18.26
CA GLU A 159 3.65 6.26 18.74
C GLU A 159 4.56 6.73 17.60
N VAL A 160 5.44 7.69 17.90
CA VAL A 160 6.38 8.23 16.94
C VAL A 160 7.80 7.97 17.43
N TYR A 161 8.63 7.38 16.59
CA TYR A 161 9.99 6.99 16.89
C TYR A 161 10.99 7.70 15.96
N ASN A 162 12.18 7.99 16.48
CA ASN A 162 13.29 8.41 15.65
C ASN A 162 13.98 7.22 14.95
N SER A 163 14.98 7.53 14.12
CA SER A 163 15.73 6.52 13.36
C SER A 163 16.54 5.53 14.19
N ASN A 164 16.75 5.80 15.49
CA ASN A 164 17.42 4.87 16.40
C ASN A 164 16.44 4.02 17.20
N GLY A 165 15.13 4.09 16.88
CA GLY A 165 14.07 3.38 17.59
C GLY A 165 13.72 3.99 18.96
N ALA A 166 14.16 5.21 19.28
CA ALA A 166 13.76 5.88 20.51
C ALA A 166 12.41 6.58 20.32
N LEU A 167 11.50 6.36 21.27
CA LEU A 167 10.19 7.01 21.31
C LEU A 167 10.37 8.53 21.46
N LEU A 168 9.78 9.28 20.54
CA LEU A 168 9.74 10.74 20.54
C LEU A 168 8.46 11.25 21.19
N SER A 169 7.32 10.67 20.81
CA SER A 169 6.00 11.07 21.32
C SER A 169 5.00 9.92 21.22
N SER A 170 3.94 9.98 22.01
CA SER A 170 2.85 9.03 22.01
C SER A 170 1.57 9.65 22.54
N GLY A 171 0.42 9.14 22.10
CA GLY A 171 -0.88 9.51 22.63
C GLY A 171 -1.97 8.63 22.03
N ASP A 172 -3.22 9.02 22.24
CA ASP A 172 -4.38 8.31 21.73
C ASP A 172 -5.48 9.29 21.36
N GLY A 173 -6.44 8.85 20.55
CA GLY A 173 -7.61 9.65 20.22
C GLY A 173 -8.57 8.96 19.26
N ASN A 174 -9.75 9.56 19.12
CA ASN A 174 -10.72 9.14 18.13
C ASN A 174 -10.39 9.82 16.80
N VAL A 175 -10.10 9.04 15.77
CA VAL A 175 -9.78 9.52 14.44
C VAL A 175 -11.07 9.70 13.66
N GLN A 176 -11.31 10.93 13.20
CA GLN A 176 -12.46 11.22 12.36
C GLN A 176 -12.09 10.96 10.92
N GLY A 177 -13.00 10.35 10.16
CA GLY A 177 -12.71 10.16 8.76
C GLY A 177 -12.79 11.48 8.02
N ASN A 178 -11.92 11.63 7.02
CA ASN A 178 -11.73 12.86 6.26
C ASN A 178 -11.11 14.01 7.08
N ASP A 179 -10.44 13.69 8.19
CA ASP A 179 -9.45 14.58 8.80
C ASP A 179 -8.33 14.88 7.77
N PHE A 180 -7.99 13.89 6.93
CA PHE A 180 -7.21 14.03 5.70
C PHE A 180 -8.09 13.79 4.46
N TYR A 181 -8.18 14.79 3.57
CA TYR A 181 -9.06 14.70 2.40
C TYR A 181 -8.40 13.91 1.26
N SER A 182 -8.77 12.64 1.11
CA SER A 182 -8.25 11.75 0.05
C SER A 182 -9.30 11.08 -0.83
N GLY A 183 -10.59 11.28 -0.53
CA GLY A 183 -11.67 10.63 -1.28
C GLY A 183 -11.86 9.14 -0.95
N ARG A 184 -11.18 8.64 0.08
CA ARG A 184 -11.47 7.35 0.71
C ARG A 184 -12.82 7.42 1.43
N SER A 185 -13.45 6.29 1.69
CA SER A 185 -14.77 6.21 2.36
C SER A 185 -14.67 5.71 3.80
N PHE A 186 -13.44 5.57 4.31
CA PHE A 186 -13.12 5.04 5.62
C PHE A 186 -11.94 5.82 6.20
N VAL A 187 -11.76 5.72 7.52
CA VAL A 187 -10.64 6.33 8.24
C VAL A 187 -9.32 5.67 7.85
N THR A 188 -8.31 6.49 7.58
CA THR A 188 -6.98 6.08 7.12
C THR A 188 -5.89 6.37 8.16
N ALA A 189 -4.71 5.77 8.00
CA ALA A 189 -3.56 6.13 8.83
C ALA A 189 -3.15 7.60 8.62
N MET A 190 -3.44 8.20 7.46
CA MET A 190 -3.19 9.62 7.19
C MET A 190 -4.17 10.55 7.94
N ASP A 191 -5.44 10.15 8.09
CA ASP A 191 -6.37 10.80 9.04
C ASP A 191 -5.78 10.76 10.46
N GLY A 192 -5.17 9.63 10.84
CA GLY A 192 -4.46 9.47 12.11
C GLY A 192 -3.33 10.49 12.32
N VAL A 193 -2.57 10.85 11.28
CA VAL A 193 -1.52 11.90 11.38
C VAL A 193 -2.12 13.27 11.69
N VAL A 194 -3.27 13.59 11.08
CA VAL A 194 -4.00 14.82 11.38
C VAL A 194 -4.51 14.80 12.82
N ARG A 195 -5.03 13.66 13.28
CA ARG A 195 -5.46 13.46 14.67
C ARG A 195 -4.31 13.64 15.66
N MET A 196 -3.13 13.07 15.38
CA MET A 196 -1.92 13.26 16.20
C MET A 196 -1.57 14.74 16.39
N MET A 197 -1.79 15.59 15.39
CA MET A 197 -1.60 17.03 15.51
C MET A 197 -2.68 17.70 16.38
N MET A 198 -3.93 17.24 16.29
CA MET A 198 -5.05 17.78 17.09
C MET A 198 -4.96 17.41 18.58
N GLU A 199 -4.38 16.25 18.89
CA GLU A 199 -4.21 15.74 20.26
C GLU A 199 -2.82 16.08 20.87
N ASP A 200 -2.09 17.03 20.26
CA ASP A 200 -0.75 17.46 20.70
C ASP A 200 0.30 16.32 20.79
N VAL A 201 0.11 15.21 20.06
CA VAL A 201 1.13 14.15 19.91
C VAL A 201 2.28 14.63 19.03
N ILE A 202 1.97 15.41 18.00
CA ILE A 202 2.93 16.13 17.16
C ILE A 202 2.52 17.59 17.05
N ASP A 203 3.47 18.49 16.86
CA ASP A 203 3.16 19.93 16.69
C ASP A 203 2.63 20.23 15.28
N ASN A 204 3.15 19.52 14.28
CA ASN A 204 2.81 19.72 12.87
C ASN A 204 3.34 18.57 11.99
N TYR A 205 2.87 18.47 10.75
CA TYR A 205 3.41 17.56 9.74
C TYR A 205 3.49 18.22 8.36
N SER A 206 4.29 17.64 7.48
CA SER A 206 4.30 17.94 6.04
C SER A 206 4.06 16.67 5.25
N ALA A 207 3.33 16.78 4.13
CA ALA A 207 3.02 15.66 3.27
C ALA A 207 3.13 16.02 1.78
N SER A 208 3.38 15.00 0.96
CA SER A 208 3.33 15.07 -0.50
C SER A 208 2.43 13.95 -1.00
N GLY A 209 1.17 14.25 -1.31
CA GLY A 209 0.16 13.21 -1.54
C GLY A 209 -0.06 12.39 -0.27
N ALA A 210 -0.04 11.06 -0.40
CA ALA A 210 -0.22 10.10 0.69
C ALA A 210 1.04 9.86 1.56
N PHE A 211 2.11 10.65 1.37
CA PHE A 211 3.40 10.43 2.01
C PHE A 211 3.72 11.53 3.02
N VAL A 212 4.00 11.15 4.26
CA VAL A 212 4.53 12.07 5.27
C VAL A 212 6.00 12.35 4.97
N THR A 213 6.33 13.62 4.72
CA THR A 213 7.70 14.07 4.42
C THR A 213 8.40 14.68 5.62
N GLY A 214 7.65 15.02 6.68
CA GLY A 214 8.19 15.58 7.90
C GLY A 214 7.19 15.61 9.03
N MET A 215 7.68 15.53 10.27
CA MET A 215 6.90 15.77 11.49
C MET A 215 7.67 16.72 12.40
N THR A 216 6.97 17.66 13.03
CA THR A 216 7.52 18.52 14.09
C THR A 216 7.02 18.01 15.43
N ILE A 217 7.95 17.77 16.36
CA ILE A 217 7.67 17.22 17.70
C ILE A 217 8.52 18.00 18.70
N ASP A 218 7.91 18.54 19.76
CA ASP A 218 8.58 19.38 20.75
C ASP A 218 9.41 20.52 20.12
N SER A 219 8.84 21.17 19.11
CA SER A 219 9.45 22.22 18.27
C SER A 219 10.69 21.77 17.48
N VAL A 220 10.95 20.47 17.38
CA VAL A 220 12.03 19.89 16.55
C VAL A 220 11.42 19.34 15.27
N ASN A 221 11.87 19.83 14.12
CA ASN A 221 11.44 19.33 12.82
C ASN A 221 12.30 18.14 12.37
N TYR A 222 11.65 17.01 12.14
CA TYR A 222 12.22 15.77 11.66
C TYR A 222 11.85 15.56 10.18
N THR A 223 12.81 15.86 9.30
CA THR A 223 12.68 15.66 7.85
C THR A 223 13.73 14.64 7.40
N PRO A 224 13.35 13.37 7.16
CA PRO A 224 14.27 12.34 6.70
C PRO A 224 14.92 12.72 5.35
N PRO A 225 16.24 12.54 5.19
CA PRO A 225 16.89 12.71 3.89
C PRO A 225 16.62 11.49 3.01
N TYR A 226 16.48 11.68 1.70
CA TYR A 226 16.43 10.56 0.76
C TYR A 226 17.71 9.68 0.86
N PRO A 227 17.60 8.33 0.87
CA PRO A 227 16.41 7.51 0.64
C PRO A 227 15.60 7.17 1.91
N ALA A 228 15.89 7.75 3.07
CA ALA A 228 15.07 7.56 4.25
C ALA A 228 13.72 8.29 4.15
N GLY A 229 12.72 7.79 4.87
CA GLY A 229 11.38 8.34 4.92
C GLY A 229 10.68 8.07 6.25
N TRP A 230 9.48 8.64 6.40
CA TRP A 230 8.56 8.23 7.46
C TRP A 230 7.86 6.95 7.03
N MET A 231 8.08 5.90 7.80
CA MET A 231 7.44 4.61 7.66
C MET A 231 6.39 4.46 8.75
N TYR A 232 5.34 3.69 8.48
CA TYR A 232 4.32 3.38 9.47
C TYR A 232 4.03 1.88 9.51
N ARG A 233 3.53 1.41 10.66
CA ARG A 233 2.89 0.09 10.80
C ARG A 233 1.66 0.23 11.66
N ILE A 234 0.64 -0.54 11.31
CA ILE A 234 -0.56 -0.70 12.13
C ILE A 234 -0.47 -2.03 12.85
N TYR A 235 -0.78 -2.04 14.13
CA TYR A 235 -0.93 -3.24 14.94
C TYR A 235 -2.35 -3.31 15.46
N ARG A 236 -2.96 -4.48 15.32
CA ARG A 236 -4.35 -4.72 15.70
C ARG A 236 -4.39 -5.85 16.72
N GLU A 237 -5.29 -5.75 17.70
CA GLU A 237 -5.40 -6.79 18.72
C GLU A 237 -5.67 -8.13 18.04
N GLY A 238 -4.78 -9.09 18.28
CA GLY A 238 -4.87 -10.42 17.69
C GLY A 238 -5.88 -11.28 18.45
N GLY A 239 -5.86 -12.59 18.14
CA GLY A 239 -6.68 -13.57 18.88
C GLY A 239 -6.27 -13.77 20.34
N THR A 240 -5.14 -13.19 20.77
CA THR A 240 -4.61 -13.27 22.15
C THR A 240 -4.69 -11.88 22.78
N SER A 241 -5.47 -11.75 23.85
CA SER A 241 -5.67 -10.46 24.52
C SER A 241 -4.35 -9.84 25.01
N GLY A 242 -4.18 -8.54 24.75
CA GLY A 242 -2.97 -7.78 25.08
C GLY A 242 -1.80 -7.99 24.12
N GLN A 243 -1.96 -8.82 23.08
CA GLN A 243 -1.02 -8.93 21.97
C GLN A 243 -1.64 -8.31 20.72
N TYR A 244 -0.90 -7.38 20.11
CA TYR A 244 -1.29 -6.72 18.88
C TYR A 244 -0.34 -7.14 17.76
N ASP A 245 -0.89 -7.81 16.75
CA ASP A 245 -0.13 -8.31 15.60
C ASP A 245 -0.06 -7.25 14.51
N VAL A 246 1.05 -7.19 13.78
CA VAL A 246 1.18 -6.25 12.66
C VAL A 246 0.15 -6.58 11.57
N VAL A 247 -0.57 -5.58 11.10
CA VAL A 247 -1.42 -5.67 9.91
C VAL A 247 -0.48 -5.69 8.71
N ALA A 248 -0.23 -6.89 8.15
CA ALA A 248 0.84 -7.10 7.16
C ALA A 248 0.76 -6.15 5.95
N ILE A 249 -0.45 -5.81 5.49
CA ILE A 249 -0.63 -4.85 4.39
C ILE A 249 -0.16 -3.41 4.71
N SER A 250 0.00 -3.03 5.99
CA SER A 250 0.54 -1.70 6.37
C SER A 250 2.01 -1.51 6.00
N GLU A 251 2.73 -2.58 5.68
CA GLU A 251 4.10 -2.52 5.16
C GLU A 251 4.16 -2.12 3.68
N VAL A 252 3.09 -2.39 2.92
CA VAL A 252 3.13 -2.38 1.45
C VAL A 252 2.06 -1.47 0.84
N ILE A 253 1.30 -0.76 1.66
CA ILE A 253 0.24 0.17 1.25
C ILE A 253 0.56 1.57 1.79
N GLY A 254 0.19 2.61 1.04
CA GLY A 254 0.32 4.00 1.50
C GLY A 254 -0.58 4.29 2.71
N ALA A 255 -0.16 5.21 3.58
CA ALA A 255 -0.92 5.54 4.81
C ALA A 255 -2.35 6.06 4.54
N ASP A 256 -2.58 6.60 3.35
CA ASP A 256 -3.87 7.10 2.89
C ASP A 256 -4.77 6.01 2.27
N ASP A 257 -4.24 4.80 2.08
CA ASP A 257 -4.95 3.73 1.40
C ASP A 257 -5.34 2.60 2.34
N ILE A 258 -4.93 2.61 3.61
CA ILE A 258 -5.23 1.54 4.57
C ILE A 258 -6.33 1.96 5.55
N ARG A 259 -7.29 1.07 5.81
CA ARG A 259 -8.38 1.31 6.76
C ARG A 259 -7.93 1.07 8.21
N LEU A 260 -8.18 2.05 9.08
CA LEU A 260 -8.08 1.90 10.53
C LEU A 260 -9.32 1.21 11.12
N GLU A 261 -9.13 0.55 12.25
CA GLU A 261 -10.16 -0.04 13.10
C GLU A 261 -9.99 0.40 14.56
N ASP A 262 -11.09 0.29 15.32
CA ASP A 262 -11.11 0.71 16.72
C ASP A 262 -10.01 0.00 17.52
N GLY A 263 -9.29 0.74 18.35
CA GLY A 263 -8.22 0.19 19.18
C GLY A 263 -6.90 -0.09 18.45
N ASP A 264 -6.77 0.25 17.17
CA ASP A 264 -5.51 0.11 16.42
C ASP A 264 -4.36 0.89 17.09
N TYR A 265 -3.15 0.33 17.01
CA TYR A 265 -1.90 1.00 17.34
C TYR A 265 -1.16 1.35 16.06
N ILE A 266 -0.81 2.62 15.89
CA ILE A 266 -0.04 3.11 14.75
C ILE A 266 1.32 3.56 15.23
N GLN A 267 2.36 2.92 14.69
CA GLN A 267 3.74 3.34 14.92
C GLN A 267 4.29 4.03 13.69
N TRP A 268 4.82 5.24 13.87
CA TRP A 268 5.57 5.99 12.87
C TRP A 268 7.06 5.99 13.23
N ARG A 269 7.93 5.70 12.26
CA ARG A 269 9.38 5.69 12.45
C ARG A 269 10.09 6.28 11.24
N ILE A 270 11.21 6.95 11.47
CA ILE A 270 12.15 7.30 10.41
C ILE A 270 12.99 6.07 10.08
N GLY A 271 12.94 5.60 8.84
CA GLY A 271 13.69 4.42 8.38
C GLY A 271 14.11 4.54 6.92
N GLU A 272 15.02 3.66 6.49
CA GLU A 272 15.34 3.46 5.07
C GLU A 272 14.32 2.48 4.45
N TYR A 273 14.14 2.50 3.12
CA TYR A 273 13.12 1.67 2.47
C TYR A 273 13.31 0.15 2.66
N ASP A 274 14.53 -0.29 2.97
CA ASP A 274 14.92 -1.67 3.30
C ASP A 274 14.99 -1.94 4.83
N ASP A 275 14.63 -0.95 5.65
CA ASP A 275 14.56 -1.09 7.11
C ASP A 275 13.24 -1.77 7.53
N HIS A 276 13.32 -3.08 7.79
CA HIS A 276 12.21 -3.90 8.26
C HIS A 276 12.14 -4.03 9.79
N ASP A 277 12.76 -3.13 10.56
CA ASP A 277 12.89 -3.22 12.02
C ASP A 277 11.60 -2.97 12.82
N PHE A 278 10.42 -3.01 12.19
CA PHE A 278 9.17 -3.03 12.95
C PHE A 278 8.96 -4.44 13.55
N PRO A 279 8.64 -4.55 14.85
CA PRO A 279 8.34 -5.84 15.43
C PRO A 279 7.12 -6.49 14.77
N ALA A 280 7.07 -7.82 14.71
CA ALA A 280 5.90 -8.53 14.17
C ALA A 280 4.66 -8.41 15.08
N TYR A 281 4.86 -8.10 16.36
CA TYR A 281 3.80 -7.89 17.34
C TYR A 281 4.30 -6.97 18.47
N ILE A 282 3.35 -6.34 19.17
CA ILE A 282 3.60 -5.58 20.40
C ILE A 282 2.71 -6.10 21.53
N ASN A 283 3.14 -5.91 22.78
CA ASN A 283 2.34 -6.24 23.97
C ASN A 283 1.89 -4.96 24.66
N ARG A 284 0.61 -4.85 25.01
CA ARG A 284 0.00 -3.66 25.62
C ARG A 284 -0.93 -4.04 26.78
#